data_AF-A0A7R8Z7D9-F1
#
_entry.id   AF-A0A7R8Z7D9-F1
#
_cell.length_a   1.000
_cell.length_b   1.000
_cell.length_c   1.000
_cell.angle_alpha   90.00
_cell.angle_beta   90.00
_cell.angle_gamma   90.00
#
_symmetry.space_group_name_H-M   'P 1'
#
loop_
_entity.id
_entity.type
_entity.pdbx_description
1 polymer ?
#
loop_
_entity_poly.entity_id
_entity_poly.type
_entity_poly.pdbx_seq_one_letter_code
_entity_poly.pdbx_strand_id
1 'polypeptide(L)'
;MGDTQFHMRIRQSPGHHSLLPEHHMYNHKCPVYLQCNPGYYYGYVYFRQVKDKLLPRGYFQKSVVIISRLPFIRLFTEVCALIAPEFFENGEPSIEAACHDIDHWPWPDPGETFNLPLLGTILQTQIPAQTSKVCNSPQVSSNGSSCITSLRGEPLVGMLPVMLPSVHEINLFRCFFSLISHIHLLWELVLTAEPIVVMAASPNTCSEMVQALVSMVVPLMYCADYRPYFTIHDSEFKEYTTRAHAPPPVILGAAPTPRPFNPDDFVATLGTSGPQLTTGIKGDWVGLYRRFFRSPNFSGWFNARYREVSQKLQALQLEALSDADVKMWVQGKQEVEVVDMILRIRQKLEESELEELHLSDATRNQLKSRMADIIYTLPEDLKTVLKTS
;
A
#
# COMPACT_ATOMS: atom_id res chain seq x y z
N MET A 1 -13.63 -0.74 2.42
CA MET A 1 -14.06 -0.17 3.71
C MET A 1 -13.59 -1.08 4.82
N GLY A 2 -13.08 -0.50 5.88
CA GLY A 2 -12.21 -1.13 6.86
C GLY A 2 -10.95 -0.30 7.04
N ASP A 3 -9.92 -0.92 7.58
CA ASP A 3 -8.64 -0.28 7.87
C ASP A 3 -7.65 -0.51 6.72
N THR A 4 -6.87 0.51 6.37
CA THR A 4 -5.84 0.44 5.35
C THR A 4 -4.59 1.13 5.87
N GLN A 5 -3.49 0.40 5.87
CA GLN A 5 -2.18 0.93 6.18
C GLN A 5 -1.38 1.12 4.90
N PHE A 6 -0.63 2.20 4.81
CA PHE A 6 0.28 2.45 3.70
C PHE A 6 1.29 3.51 4.13
N HIS A 7 2.37 3.63 3.37
CA HIS A 7 3.34 4.71 3.57
C HIS A 7 3.44 5.60 2.35
N MET A 8 3.86 6.83 2.58
CA MET A 8 4.11 7.83 1.57
C MET A 8 5.46 8.50 1.81
N ARG A 9 6.03 9.06 0.75
CA ARG A 9 7.28 9.81 0.80
C ARG A 9 7.00 11.23 0.37
N ILE A 10 7.15 12.16 1.29
CA ILE A 10 6.74 13.55 1.17
C ILE A 10 7.98 14.38 0.89
N ARG A 11 8.01 15.11 -0.23
CA ARG A 11 9.11 16.01 -0.55
C ARG A 11 9.04 17.24 0.35
N GLN A 12 10.19 17.62 0.90
CA GLN A 12 10.29 18.84 1.68
C GLN A 12 10.26 20.07 0.76
N SER A 13 9.63 21.15 1.23
CA SER A 13 9.63 22.43 0.52
C SER A 13 11.07 22.96 0.30
N PRO A 14 11.31 23.66 -0.82
CA PRO A 14 12.61 24.26 -1.09
C PRO A 14 13.03 25.21 0.05
N GLY A 15 14.29 25.11 0.49
CA GLY A 15 14.88 26.04 1.46
C GLY A 15 14.93 25.57 2.92
N HIS A 16 14.42 24.39 3.25
CA HIS A 16 14.42 23.83 4.62
C HIS A 16 15.22 22.52 4.78
N HIS A 17 16.30 22.31 4.04
CA HIS A 17 16.98 21.01 3.92
C HIS A 17 17.97 20.63 5.04
N SER A 18 17.89 21.23 6.23
CA SER A 18 18.84 20.89 7.29
C SER A 18 18.38 19.67 8.08
N LEU A 19 19.20 18.62 8.05
CA LEU A 19 19.15 17.59 9.08
C LEU A 19 19.67 18.19 10.40
N LEU A 20 19.18 17.67 11.53
CA LEU A 20 19.73 17.98 12.85
C LEU A 20 21.11 17.29 13.03
N PRO A 21 22.00 17.77 13.91
CA PRO A 21 23.30 17.14 14.18
C PRO A 21 23.18 15.64 14.52
N GLU A 22 22.15 15.25 15.25
CA GLU A 22 21.86 13.88 15.66
C GLU A 22 21.56 12.99 14.43
N HIS A 23 20.84 13.51 13.44
CA HIS A 23 20.59 12.80 12.18
C HIS A 23 21.88 12.61 11.38
N HIS A 24 22.80 13.57 11.42
CA HIS A 24 24.12 13.38 10.81
C HIS A 24 24.88 12.28 11.53
N MET A 25 24.91 12.27 12.87
CA MET A 25 25.57 11.21 13.65
C MET A 25 24.97 9.83 13.36
N TYR A 26 23.64 9.74 13.27
CA TYR A 26 22.92 8.54 12.86
C TYR A 26 23.38 8.05 11.48
N ASN A 27 23.38 8.95 10.47
CA ASN A 27 23.74 8.60 9.09
C ASN A 27 25.17 8.04 8.98
N HIS A 28 26.11 8.48 9.81
CA HIS A 28 27.50 7.98 9.81
C HIS A 28 27.63 6.53 10.33
N LYS A 29 26.67 6.07 11.14
CA LYS A 29 26.68 4.71 11.72
C LYS A 29 25.76 3.74 10.97
N CYS A 30 24.81 4.25 10.19
CA CYS A 30 23.75 3.46 9.57
C CYS A 30 24.08 3.09 8.09
N PRO A 31 23.66 1.92 7.58
CA PRO A 31 23.76 1.59 6.17
C PRO A 31 23.13 2.64 5.26
N VAL A 32 23.73 2.87 4.08
CA VAL A 32 23.34 3.95 3.14
C VAL A 32 21.87 3.93 2.73
N TYR A 33 21.26 2.74 2.62
CA TYR A 33 19.86 2.58 2.24
C TYR A 33 18.87 2.90 3.38
N LEU A 34 19.34 3.15 4.60
CA LEU A 34 18.55 3.57 5.75
C LEU A 34 18.85 5.00 6.23
N GLN A 35 19.77 5.71 5.56
CA GLN A 35 20.12 7.06 5.94
C GLN A 35 18.95 8.04 5.76
N CYS A 36 18.84 8.99 6.68
CA CYS A 36 17.92 10.11 6.60
C CYS A 36 18.25 10.96 5.36
N ASN A 37 17.23 11.20 4.52
CA ASN A 37 17.35 12.09 3.37
C ASN A 37 16.88 13.50 3.74
N PRO A 38 17.69 14.56 3.57
CA PRO A 38 17.31 15.94 3.90
C PRO A 38 16.14 16.44 3.05
N GLY A 39 15.94 15.91 1.84
CA GLY A 39 14.90 16.35 0.91
C GLY A 39 13.52 15.75 1.16
N TYR A 40 13.38 14.77 2.07
CA TYR A 40 12.14 14.02 2.22
C TYR A 40 11.80 13.71 3.68
N TYR A 41 10.50 13.56 3.92
CA TYR A 41 9.92 12.92 5.10
C TYR A 41 9.18 11.64 4.68
N TYR A 42 9.04 10.72 5.62
CA TYR A 42 8.26 9.50 5.46
C TYR A 42 6.99 9.63 6.30
N GLY A 43 5.84 9.43 5.66
CA GLY A 43 4.54 9.39 6.32
C GLY A 43 4.05 7.96 6.41
N TYR A 44 3.73 7.49 7.60
CA TYR A 44 3.16 6.17 7.87
C TYR A 44 1.71 6.35 8.26
N VAL A 45 0.81 5.75 7.50
CA VAL A 45 -0.62 6.06 7.55
C VAL A 45 -1.38 4.83 8.02
N TYR A 46 -2.25 5.03 8.99
CA TYR A 46 -3.35 4.14 9.29
C TYR A 46 -4.65 4.88 8.98
N PHE A 47 -5.38 4.44 7.96
CA PHE A 47 -6.64 5.03 7.53
C PHE A 47 -7.80 4.09 7.85
N ARG A 48 -8.80 4.60 8.57
CA ARG A 48 -10.05 3.89 8.88
C ARG A 48 -11.20 4.50 8.08
N GLN A 49 -11.88 3.67 7.30
CA GLN A 49 -13.14 4.02 6.66
C GLN A 49 -14.22 3.01 7.00
N VAL A 50 -15.12 3.38 7.92
CA VAL A 50 -16.23 2.55 8.36
C VAL A 50 -17.54 3.26 8.07
N LYS A 51 -18.60 2.52 7.73
CA LYS A 51 -19.93 3.10 7.50
C LYS A 51 -20.49 3.58 8.83
N ASP A 52 -20.90 4.83 8.87
CA ASP A 52 -21.52 5.43 10.03
C ASP A 52 -22.66 6.33 9.56
N LYS A 53 -23.89 5.87 9.78
CA LYS A 53 -25.11 6.57 9.36
C LYS A 53 -25.38 7.83 10.21
N LEU A 54 -24.75 7.95 11.38
CA LEU A 54 -24.89 9.12 12.24
C LEU A 54 -24.09 10.31 11.71
N LEU A 55 -23.07 10.05 10.88
CA LEU A 55 -22.28 11.09 10.24
C LEU A 55 -22.92 11.58 8.93
N PRO A 56 -22.90 12.89 8.63
CA PRO A 56 -23.54 13.45 7.43
C PRO A 56 -23.06 12.84 6.11
N ARG A 57 -21.82 12.33 6.06
CA ARG A 57 -21.22 11.69 4.88
C ARG A 57 -21.51 10.19 4.79
N GLY A 58 -22.19 9.60 5.78
CA GLY A 58 -22.50 8.17 5.85
C GLY A 58 -21.31 7.28 6.20
N TYR A 59 -20.15 7.87 6.48
CA TYR A 59 -18.90 7.17 6.79
C TYR A 59 -18.08 7.92 7.84
N PHE A 60 -17.52 7.16 8.77
CA PHE A 60 -16.39 7.56 9.58
C PHE A 60 -15.11 7.41 8.74
N GLN A 61 -14.41 8.51 8.52
CA GLN A 61 -13.18 8.58 7.74
C GLN A 61 -12.15 9.37 8.52
N LYS A 62 -11.19 8.68 9.13
CA LYS A 62 -10.08 9.30 9.84
C LYS A 62 -8.79 8.55 9.56
N SER A 63 -7.68 9.26 9.69
CA SER A 63 -6.34 8.70 9.57
C SER A 63 -5.48 9.17 10.71
N VAL A 64 -4.65 8.27 11.23
CA VAL A 64 -3.51 8.60 12.08
C VAL A 64 -2.27 8.50 11.22
N VAL A 65 -1.42 9.52 11.26
CA VAL A 65 -0.21 9.61 10.43
C VAL A 65 0.99 9.92 11.30
N ILE A 66 2.01 9.07 11.25
CA ILE A 66 3.33 9.35 11.84
C ILE A 66 4.23 9.91 10.75
N ILE A 67 4.88 11.03 11.02
CA ILE A 67 5.84 11.65 10.11
C ILE A 67 7.24 11.53 10.72
N SER A 68 8.17 10.93 9.97
CA SER A 68 9.54 10.74 10.44
C SER A 68 10.57 11.06 9.35
N ARG A 69 11.79 11.38 9.77
CA ARG A 69 12.98 11.43 8.90
C ARG A 69 13.57 10.05 8.65
N LEU A 70 13.29 9.10 9.53
CA LEU A 70 13.84 7.75 9.51
C LEU A 70 12.98 6.84 8.63
N PRO A 71 13.53 6.14 7.64
CA PRO A 71 12.78 5.27 6.72
C PRO A 71 12.43 3.90 7.35
N PHE A 72 11.96 3.87 8.61
CA PHE A 72 11.65 2.64 9.33
C PHE A 72 10.22 2.18 9.09
N ILE A 73 9.99 1.68 7.88
CA ILE A 73 8.65 1.33 7.40
C ILE A 73 8.00 0.28 8.29
N ARG A 74 8.72 -0.78 8.66
CA ARG A 74 8.15 -1.84 9.49
C ARG A 74 7.84 -1.32 10.90
N LEU A 75 8.77 -0.61 11.53
CA LEU A 75 8.57 -0.09 12.88
C LEU A 75 7.40 0.88 12.95
N PHE A 76 7.39 1.94 12.14
CA PHE A 76 6.35 2.97 12.24
C PHE A 76 4.99 2.49 11.73
N THR A 77 4.93 1.50 10.86
CA THR A 77 3.66 0.83 10.50
C THR A 77 3.07 0.12 11.72
N GLU A 78 3.88 -0.60 12.50
CA GLU A 78 3.43 -1.27 13.73
C GLU A 78 3.08 -0.27 14.84
N VAL A 79 3.85 0.80 14.99
CA VAL A 79 3.53 1.90 15.92
C VAL A 79 2.18 2.53 15.55
N CYS A 80 1.94 2.85 14.26
CA CYS A 80 0.64 3.31 13.79
C CYS A 80 -0.48 2.29 14.07
N ALA A 81 -0.21 0.99 13.93
CA ALA A 81 -1.17 -0.07 14.17
C ALA A 81 -1.58 -0.20 15.65
N LEU A 82 -0.74 0.26 16.59
CA LEU A 82 -1.08 0.35 18.01
C LEU A 82 -1.81 1.65 18.36
N ILE A 83 -1.34 2.79 17.85
CA ILE A 83 -1.90 4.11 18.20
C ILE A 83 -3.28 4.33 17.58
N ALA A 84 -3.46 3.94 16.31
CA ALA A 84 -4.65 4.32 15.57
C ALA A 84 -5.94 3.70 16.11
N PRO A 85 -6.02 2.38 16.41
CA PRO A 85 -7.20 1.78 17.02
C PRO A 85 -7.58 2.47 18.34
N GLU A 86 -6.60 2.67 19.22
CA GLU A 86 -6.78 3.36 20.51
C GLU A 86 -7.33 4.77 20.33
N PHE A 87 -6.78 5.56 19.40
CA PHE A 87 -7.32 6.89 19.08
C PHE A 87 -8.75 6.84 18.53
N PHE A 88 -9.08 5.85 17.72
CA PHE A 88 -10.43 5.75 17.15
C PHE A 88 -11.48 5.37 18.20
N GLU A 89 -11.08 4.69 19.28
CA GLU A 89 -11.96 4.27 20.37
C GLU A 89 -12.03 5.32 21.49
N ASN A 90 -10.87 5.82 21.92
CA ASN A 90 -10.71 6.64 23.13
C ASN A 90 -10.42 8.12 22.83
N GLY A 91 -10.15 8.48 21.58
CA GLY A 91 -9.94 9.85 21.14
C GLY A 91 -8.54 10.40 21.44
N GLU A 92 -8.45 11.72 21.57
CA GLU A 92 -7.19 12.47 21.76
C GLU A 92 -6.32 12.00 22.94
N PRO A 93 -6.87 11.57 24.11
CA PRO A 93 -6.05 11.07 25.22
C PRO A 93 -5.12 9.90 24.84
N SER A 94 -5.52 9.05 23.88
CA SER A 94 -4.66 7.96 23.39
C SER A 94 -3.47 8.48 22.59
N ILE A 95 -3.62 9.60 21.88
CA ILE A 95 -2.49 10.25 21.20
C ILE A 95 -1.56 10.89 22.22
N GLU A 96 -2.10 11.55 23.25
CA GLU A 96 -1.30 12.14 24.33
C GLU A 96 -0.48 11.08 25.07
N ALA A 97 -1.10 9.94 25.42
CA ALA A 97 -0.41 8.82 26.04
C ALA A 97 0.68 8.22 25.12
N ALA A 98 0.38 8.05 23.83
CA ALA A 98 1.36 7.57 22.86
C ALA A 98 2.54 8.53 22.69
N CYS A 99 2.28 9.84 22.61
CA CYS A 99 3.33 10.86 22.56
C CYS A 99 4.19 10.84 23.82
N HIS A 100 3.56 10.73 25.00
CA HIS A 100 4.29 10.60 26.26
C HIS A 100 5.24 9.41 26.24
N ASP A 101 4.79 8.23 25.79
CA ASP A 101 5.64 7.04 25.69
C ASP A 101 6.80 7.24 24.69
N ILE A 102 6.51 7.82 23.52
CA ILE A 102 7.50 8.08 22.45
C ILE A 102 8.58 9.08 22.90
N ASP A 103 8.22 10.10 23.68
CA ASP A 103 9.17 11.10 24.18
C ASP A 103 10.24 10.48 25.12
N HIS A 104 9.93 9.32 25.72
CA HIS A 104 10.86 8.57 26.56
C HIS A 104 11.66 7.51 25.78
N TRP A 105 11.45 7.37 24.47
CA TRP A 105 12.22 6.44 23.68
C TRP A 105 13.70 6.87 23.61
N PRO A 106 14.63 5.91 23.68
CA PRO A 106 16.04 6.19 23.45
C PRO A 106 16.26 6.68 22.01
N TRP A 107 17.33 7.44 21.80
CA TRP A 107 17.75 7.80 20.46
C TRP A 107 18.03 6.54 19.61
N PRO A 108 17.60 6.51 18.34
CA PRO A 108 17.74 5.35 17.45
C PRO A 108 19.19 5.16 16.97
N ASP A 109 20.09 4.73 17.85
CA ASP A 109 21.49 4.43 17.54
C ASP A 109 21.67 3.10 16.76
N PRO A 110 22.29 3.10 15.57
CA PRO A 110 22.54 1.87 14.80
C PRO A 110 23.41 0.86 15.56
N GLY A 111 23.01 -0.41 15.54
CA GLY A 111 23.72 -1.55 16.13
C GLY A 111 23.18 -2.01 17.48
N GLU A 112 22.37 -1.19 18.15
CA GLU A 112 21.78 -1.52 19.45
C GLU A 112 20.35 -2.06 19.33
N THR A 113 19.96 -2.90 20.30
CA THR A 113 18.60 -3.39 20.43
C THR A 113 17.82 -2.45 21.33
N PHE A 114 16.67 -2.01 20.85
CA PHE A 114 15.78 -1.08 21.54
C PHE A 114 14.54 -1.79 22.06
N ASN A 115 14.13 -1.40 23.27
CA ASN A 115 12.82 -1.70 23.80
C ASN A 115 12.04 -0.39 23.81
N LEU A 116 10.94 -0.36 23.05
CA LEU A 116 10.12 0.83 22.81
C LEU A 116 8.74 0.58 23.43
N PRO A 117 8.50 1.01 24.68
CA PRO A 117 7.18 0.94 25.29
C PRO A 117 6.20 1.84 24.54
N LEU A 118 4.99 1.36 24.33
CA LEU A 118 3.91 2.11 23.69
C LEU A 118 2.56 1.50 24.08
N LEU A 119 1.73 2.28 24.76
CA LEU A 119 0.35 1.92 25.11
C LEU A 119 0.25 0.52 25.76
N GLY A 120 1.15 0.25 26.71
CA GLY A 120 1.21 -1.03 27.43
C GLY A 120 1.85 -2.20 26.66
N THR A 121 2.26 -2.00 25.41
CA THR A 121 3.04 -2.96 24.62
C THR A 121 4.52 -2.57 24.60
N ILE A 122 5.43 -3.53 24.54
CA ILE A 122 6.87 -3.25 24.35
C ILE A 122 7.28 -3.77 22.98
N LEU A 123 7.65 -2.88 22.06
CA LEU A 123 8.22 -3.25 20.77
C LEU A 123 9.74 -3.44 20.93
N GLN A 124 10.26 -4.62 20.62
CA GLN A 124 11.71 -4.88 20.64
C GLN A 124 12.24 -4.97 19.20
N THR A 125 13.24 -4.14 18.85
CA THR A 125 13.82 -4.12 17.50
C THR A 125 15.29 -3.70 17.51
N GLN A 126 16.01 -3.94 16.41
CA GLN A 126 17.40 -3.54 16.24
C GLN A 126 17.57 -2.76 14.94
N ILE A 127 18.35 -1.67 14.99
CA ILE A 127 18.70 -0.90 13.80
C ILE A 127 20.00 -1.46 13.23
N PRO A 128 20.07 -1.85 11.95
CA PRO A 128 21.31 -2.30 11.34
C PRO A 128 22.40 -1.24 11.40
N ALA A 129 23.62 -1.63 11.79
CA ALA A 129 24.81 -0.77 11.74
C ALA A 129 25.63 -1.02 10.47
N GLN A 130 26.35 0.00 10.00
CA GLN A 130 27.28 -0.12 8.90
C GLN A 130 28.44 -1.04 9.33
N THR A 131 28.61 -2.16 8.64
CA THR A 131 29.66 -3.14 8.93
C THR A 131 31.04 -2.55 8.62
N SER A 132 31.75 -2.03 9.62
CA SER A 132 33.13 -1.55 9.47
C SER A 132 34.20 -2.63 9.65
N LYS A 133 33.84 -3.92 9.54
CA LYS A 133 34.81 -5.03 9.62
C LYS A 133 34.92 -5.76 8.29
N VAL A 134 35.90 -5.35 7.49
CA VAL A 134 36.63 -6.28 6.62
C VAL A 134 37.28 -7.31 7.54
N CYS A 135 36.63 -8.46 7.74
CA CYS A 135 37.29 -9.63 8.30
C CYS A 135 37.54 -10.61 7.16
N ASN A 136 38.78 -10.63 6.67
CA ASN A 136 39.30 -11.72 5.86
C ASN A 136 39.36 -12.99 6.72
N SER A 137 38.36 -13.86 6.62
CA SER A 137 38.49 -15.34 6.60
C SER A 137 37.13 -16.01 6.78
N PRO A 138 36.84 -17.12 6.08
CA PRO A 138 35.68 -17.94 6.36
C PRO A 138 35.97 -18.78 7.60
N GLN A 139 35.55 -18.33 8.78
CA GLN A 139 35.45 -19.22 9.93
C GLN A 139 34.05 -19.81 10.00
N VAL A 140 33.94 -21.04 9.50
CA VAL A 140 32.87 -21.97 9.88
C VAL A 140 32.96 -22.16 11.39
N SER A 141 32.09 -21.47 12.12
CA SER A 141 31.85 -21.72 13.54
C SER A 141 30.43 -22.23 13.69
N SER A 142 30.30 -23.54 13.52
CA SER A 142 29.19 -24.29 14.09
C SER A 142 29.17 -24.08 15.60
N ASN A 143 28.20 -23.32 16.11
CA ASN A 143 27.73 -23.41 17.49
C ASN A 143 26.32 -22.84 17.55
N GLY A 144 25.33 -23.74 17.49
CA GLY A 144 23.97 -23.43 17.91
C GLY A 144 24.00 -23.00 19.37
N SER A 145 23.76 -21.72 19.60
CA SER A 145 23.64 -21.16 20.95
C SER A 145 22.19 -20.72 21.13
N SER A 146 21.38 -21.66 21.59
CA SER A 146 20.11 -21.37 22.25
C SER A 146 20.41 -20.47 23.45
N CYS A 147 19.95 -19.23 23.42
CA CYS A 147 20.01 -18.36 24.59
C CYS A 147 18.92 -18.77 25.58
N ILE A 148 19.27 -19.70 26.47
CA ILE A 148 18.60 -19.88 27.75
C ILE A 148 19.42 -19.07 28.76
N THR A 149 18.83 -18.06 29.37
CA THR A 149 19.40 -17.47 30.59
C THR A 149 18.27 -17.20 31.56
N SER A 150 18.13 -18.10 32.51
CA SER A 150 17.34 -17.95 33.72
C SER A 150 18.09 -17.07 34.71
N LEU A 151 17.39 -16.16 35.40
CA LEU A 151 17.09 -16.29 36.84
C LEU A 151 16.36 -15.07 37.43
N ARG A 152 15.31 -15.40 38.20
CA ARG A 152 14.72 -14.67 39.34
C ARG A 152 13.79 -13.49 39.09
N GLY A 153 12.53 -13.84 38.86
CA GLY A 153 11.32 -13.13 39.27
C GLY A 153 10.14 -14.04 38.95
N GLU A 154 9.23 -14.28 39.89
CA GLU A 154 7.93 -14.90 39.60
C GLU A 154 7.33 -14.26 38.34
N PRO A 155 6.75 -15.01 37.38
CA PRO A 155 6.08 -14.38 36.25
C PRO A 155 4.79 -13.74 36.77
N LEU A 156 4.89 -12.48 37.17
CA LEU A 156 3.75 -11.58 37.10
C LEU A 156 3.26 -11.67 35.66
N VAL A 157 1.98 -11.99 35.49
CA VAL A 157 1.28 -11.96 34.20
C VAL A 157 1.51 -10.58 33.58
N GLY A 158 2.51 -10.48 32.72
CA GLY A 158 3.11 -9.23 32.27
C GLY A 158 3.56 -9.41 30.83
N MET A 159 3.08 -8.53 29.97
CA MET A 159 3.10 -8.61 28.52
C MET A 159 4.49 -8.96 27.96
N LEU A 160 4.58 -10.05 27.19
CA LEU A 160 5.80 -10.39 26.44
C LEU A 160 6.06 -9.33 25.36
N PRO A 161 7.33 -8.92 25.13
CA PRO A 161 7.64 -7.93 24.09
C PRO A 161 7.34 -8.46 22.69
N VAL A 162 6.82 -7.58 21.84
CA VAL A 162 6.59 -7.85 20.41
C VAL A 162 7.92 -7.70 19.68
N MET A 163 8.41 -8.82 19.15
CA MET A 163 9.67 -8.87 18.41
C MET A 163 9.49 -8.38 16.98
N LEU A 164 10.23 -7.34 16.60
CA LEU A 164 10.34 -6.85 15.23
C LEU A 164 11.74 -7.18 14.69
N PRO A 165 11.89 -8.25 13.88
CA PRO A 165 13.19 -8.71 13.39
C PRO A 165 13.97 -7.66 12.60
N SER A 166 13.26 -6.72 11.97
CA SER A 166 13.84 -5.61 11.22
C SER A 166 12.94 -4.38 11.31
N VAL A 167 13.57 -3.21 11.34
CA VAL A 167 12.90 -1.90 11.33
C VAL A 167 12.36 -1.49 9.95
N HIS A 168 12.82 -2.11 8.88
CA HIS A 168 12.58 -1.65 7.51
C HIS A 168 12.17 -2.75 6.53
N GLU A 169 12.49 -4.01 6.81
CA GLU A 169 12.19 -5.10 5.87
C GLU A 169 10.69 -5.33 5.73
N ILE A 170 10.29 -5.55 4.49
CA ILE A 170 8.95 -5.94 4.10
C ILE A 170 8.99 -7.36 3.50
N ASN A 171 7.82 -8.00 3.41
CA ASN A 171 7.74 -9.34 2.85
C ASN A 171 7.85 -9.31 1.31
N LEU A 172 9.09 -9.34 0.80
CA LEU A 172 9.40 -9.32 -0.64
C LEU A 172 8.74 -10.47 -1.38
N PHE A 173 8.72 -11.67 -0.78
CA PHE A 173 8.07 -12.84 -1.40
C PHE A 173 6.59 -12.59 -1.63
N ARG A 174 5.87 -12.07 -0.63
CA ARG A 174 4.45 -11.71 -0.75
C ARG A 174 4.22 -10.70 -1.87
N CYS A 175 5.08 -9.68 -1.98
CA CYS A 175 4.95 -8.66 -3.01
C CYS A 175 5.18 -9.25 -4.42
N PHE A 176 6.24 -10.03 -4.59
CA PHE A 176 6.65 -10.53 -5.91
C PHE A 176 6.09 -11.90 -6.28
N PHE A 177 5.30 -12.55 -5.43
CA PHE A 177 4.81 -13.92 -5.66
C PHE A 177 4.17 -14.08 -7.04
N SER A 178 3.28 -13.17 -7.43
CA SER A 178 2.60 -13.18 -8.72
C SER A 178 3.46 -12.70 -9.91
N LEU A 179 4.65 -12.16 -9.64
CA LEU A 179 5.58 -11.60 -10.62
C LEU A 179 6.93 -12.33 -10.63
N ILE A 180 7.02 -13.50 -10.02
CA ILE A 180 8.29 -14.21 -9.80
C ILE A 180 9.03 -14.50 -11.12
N SER A 181 8.29 -14.77 -12.21
CA SER A 181 8.84 -14.97 -13.56
C SER A 181 9.51 -13.73 -14.15
N HIS A 182 9.19 -12.55 -13.62
CA HIS A 182 9.70 -11.26 -14.09
C HIS A 182 10.71 -10.63 -13.12
N ILE A 183 11.11 -11.35 -12.06
CA ILE A 183 11.94 -10.77 -11.00
C ILE A 183 13.28 -10.23 -11.51
N HIS A 184 13.90 -10.91 -12.47
CA HIS A 184 15.15 -10.45 -13.09
C HIS A 184 14.95 -9.16 -13.90
N LEU A 185 13.88 -9.08 -14.70
CA LEU A 185 13.53 -7.88 -15.44
C LEU A 185 13.26 -6.70 -14.49
N LEU A 186 12.47 -6.93 -13.44
CA LEU A 186 12.18 -5.89 -12.45
C LEU A 186 13.45 -5.41 -11.75
N TRP A 187 14.34 -6.33 -11.38
CA TRP A 187 15.63 -5.99 -10.81
C TRP A 187 16.48 -5.14 -11.76
N GLU A 188 16.57 -5.52 -13.04
CA GLU A 188 17.29 -4.76 -14.07
C GLU A 188 16.74 -3.34 -14.22
N LEU A 189 15.40 -3.21 -14.36
CA LEU A 189 14.74 -1.91 -14.48
C LEU A 189 14.98 -1.02 -13.26
N VAL A 190 14.94 -1.58 -12.05
CA VAL A 190 15.25 -0.84 -10.81
C VAL A 190 16.72 -0.43 -10.80
N LEU A 191 17.63 -1.34 -11.14
CA LEU A 191 19.08 -1.08 -11.10
C LEU A 191 19.50 0.00 -12.11
N THR A 192 18.88 0.04 -13.29
CA THR A 192 19.13 1.06 -14.32
C THR A 192 18.28 2.32 -14.15
N ALA A 193 17.45 2.38 -13.09
CA ALA A 193 16.55 3.48 -12.78
C ALA A 193 15.58 3.81 -13.94
N GLU A 194 15.08 2.78 -14.63
CA GLU A 194 14.02 2.96 -15.61
C GLU A 194 12.72 3.44 -14.93
N PRO A 195 11.93 4.31 -15.57
CA PRO A 195 10.66 4.76 -15.01
C PRO A 195 9.66 3.60 -14.87
N ILE A 196 9.15 3.36 -13.66
CA ILE A 196 8.20 2.28 -13.35
C ILE A 196 6.92 2.88 -12.73
N VAL A 197 5.77 2.42 -13.18
CA VAL A 197 4.47 2.73 -12.55
C VAL A 197 3.85 1.45 -12.01
N VAL A 198 3.60 1.42 -10.71
CA VAL A 198 2.92 0.36 -9.98
C VAL A 198 1.45 0.72 -9.83
N MET A 199 0.58 0.03 -10.56
CA MET A 199 -0.87 0.18 -10.46
C MET A 199 -1.43 -0.97 -9.59
N ALA A 200 -2.03 -0.66 -8.44
CA ALA A 200 -2.53 -1.70 -7.53
C ALA A 200 -3.87 -1.32 -6.90
N ALA A 201 -4.71 -2.31 -6.61
CA ALA A 201 -6.11 -2.12 -6.17
C ALA A 201 -6.28 -1.37 -4.82
N SER A 202 -5.21 -1.20 -4.04
CA SER A 202 -5.24 -0.47 -2.77
C SER A 202 -3.94 0.33 -2.56
N PRO A 203 -3.98 1.43 -1.78
CA PRO A 203 -2.78 2.16 -1.37
C PRO A 203 -1.74 1.26 -0.70
N ASN A 204 -2.19 0.31 0.13
CA ASN A 204 -1.32 -0.64 0.83
C ASN A 204 -0.48 -1.48 -0.14
N THR A 205 -1.16 -2.23 -1.03
CA THR A 205 -0.49 -3.09 -2.02
C THR A 205 0.43 -2.29 -2.92
N CYS A 206 0.03 -1.05 -3.22
CA CYS A 206 0.79 -0.12 -4.03
C CYS A 206 2.10 0.28 -3.34
N SER A 207 2.00 0.79 -2.11
CA SER A 207 3.16 1.26 -1.34
C SER A 207 4.11 0.12 -0.98
N GLU A 208 3.58 -1.04 -0.60
CA GLU A 208 4.40 -2.25 -0.35
C GLU A 208 5.17 -2.67 -1.59
N MET A 209 4.53 -2.73 -2.77
CA MET A 209 5.19 -3.13 -4.02
C MET A 209 6.28 -2.13 -4.44
N VAL A 210 6.02 -0.82 -4.37
CA VAL A 210 7.05 0.19 -4.66
C VAL A 210 8.23 0.04 -3.70
N GLN A 211 7.95 -0.17 -2.41
CA GLN A 211 9.01 -0.41 -1.44
C GLN A 211 9.77 -1.71 -1.73
N ALA A 212 9.09 -2.75 -2.22
CA ALA A 212 9.71 -4.03 -2.56
C ALA A 212 10.68 -3.86 -3.71
N LEU A 213 10.28 -3.12 -4.75
CA LEU A 213 11.13 -2.76 -5.89
C LEU A 213 12.38 -2.02 -5.44
N VAL A 214 12.23 -0.96 -4.63
CA VAL A 214 13.37 -0.21 -4.07
C VAL A 214 14.28 -1.12 -3.24
N SER A 215 13.71 -2.06 -2.49
CA SER A 215 14.46 -2.99 -1.64
C SER A 215 15.21 -4.07 -2.42
N MET A 216 14.90 -4.29 -3.70
CA MET A 216 15.57 -5.30 -4.54
C MET A 216 17.06 -5.03 -4.75
N VAL A 217 17.49 -3.77 -4.63
CA VAL A 217 18.88 -3.36 -4.82
C VAL A 217 19.65 -3.21 -3.52
N VAL A 218 19.03 -3.46 -2.36
CA VAL A 218 19.74 -3.50 -1.07
C VAL A 218 20.88 -4.53 -1.17
N PRO A 219 22.13 -4.20 -0.75
CA PRO A 219 22.52 -3.10 0.14
C PRO A 219 22.86 -1.76 -0.55
N LEU A 220 22.58 -1.60 -1.83
CA LEU A 220 22.73 -0.31 -2.52
C LEU A 220 21.61 0.64 -2.11
N MET A 221 21.94 1.94 -2.02
CA MET A 221 20.93 2.98 -1.91
C MET A 221 20.30 3.21 -3.28
N TYR A 222 18.97 3.11 -3.37
CA TYR A 222 18.25 3.52 -4.57
C TYR A 222 18.35 5.05 -4.73
N CYS A 223 18.98 5.52 -5.80
CA CYS A 223 19.35 6.92 -5.98
C CYS A 223 18.34 7.73 -6.81
N ALA A 224 17.45 7.07 -7.55
CA ALA A 224 16.35 7.72 -8.27
C ALA A 224 15.16 8.01 -7.34
N ASP A 225 14.17 8.77 -7.81
CA ASP A 225 13.02 9.11 -6.98
C ASP A 225 12.03 7.93 -6.92
N TYR A 226 11.26 7.86 -5.83
CA TYR A 226 10.19 6.90 -5.69
C TYR A 226 9.08 7.46 -4.81
N ARG A 227 7.84 7.18 -5.18
CA ARG A 227 6.63 7.60 -4.48
C ARG A 227 5.78 6.35 -4.19
N PRO A 228 5.85 5.80 -2.97
CA PRO A 228 5.14 4.56 -2.63
C PRO A 228 3.63 4.65 -2.86
N TYR A 229 3.05 5.81 -2.58
CA TYR A 229 1.69 6.14 -2.96
C TYR A 229 1.64 7.58 -3.46
N PHE A 230 1.19 7.76 -4.69
CA PHE A 230 1.17 9.02 -5.44
C PHE A 230 -0.24 9.32 -5.95
N THR A 231 -0.67 10.56 -5.77
CA THR A 231 -2.04 11.00 -6.04
C THR A 231 -2.06 12.25 -6.90
N ILE A 232 -3.25 12.60 -7.39
CA ILE A 232 -3.49 13.85 -8.11
C ILE A 232 -3.30 15.11 -7.24
N HIS A 233 -3.25 14.93 -5.92
CA HIS A 233 -3.15 16.03 -4.95
C HIS A 233 -1.70 16.33 -4.57
N ASP A 234 -0.75 15.50 -5.00
CA ASP A 234 0.67 15.76 -4.80
C ASP A 234 1.10 17.01 -5.56
N SER A 235 1.92 17.85 -4.92
CA SER A 235 2.37 19.13 -5.50
C SER A 235 3.16 18.93 -6.80
N GLU A 236 3.80 17.78 -6.92
CA GLU A 236 4.64 17.35 -8.03
C GLU A 236 3.85 16.60 -9.10
N PHE A 237 2.52 16.46 -8.99
CA PHE A 237 1.70 15.74 -9.97
C PHE A 237 1.93 16.19 -11.42
N LYS A 238 2.09 17.50 -11.63
CA LYS A 238 2.36 18.06 -12.96
C LYS A 238 3.74 17.67 -13.50
N GLU A 239 4.73 17.45 -12.64
CA GLU A 239 6.08 17.04 -13.01
C GLU A 239 6.06 15.67 -13.70
N TYR A 240 5.27 14.73 -13.16
CA TYR A 240 5.22 13.34 -13.66
C TYR A 240 4.14 13.07 -14.71
N THR A 241 3.24 14.02 -14.96
CA THR A 241 2.14 13.85 -15.94
C THR A 241 2.31 14.67 -17.22
N THR A 242 3.34 15.49 -17.30
CA THR A 242 3.64 16.31 -18.48
C THR A 242 4.14 15.44 -19.63
N ARG A 243 3.59 15.64 -20.84
CA ARG A 243 3.92 14.88 -22.07
C ARG A 243 5.11 15.42 -22.86
N ALA A 244 5.65 16.55 -22.44
CA ALA A 244 6.70 17.27 -23.18
C ALA A 244 8.06 16.56 -23.12
N HIS A 245 8.31 15.77 -22.08
CA HIS A 245 9.60 15.12 -21.84
C HIS A 245 9.39 13.65 -21.49
N ALA A 246 10.43 12.84 -21.74
CA ALA A 246 10.48 11.48 -21.21
C ALA A 246 10.30 11.53 -19.68
N PRO A 247 9.55 10.59 -19.09
CA PRO A 247 9.36 10.56 -17.65
C PRO A 247 10.72 10.47 -16.95
N PRO A 248 10.93 11.22 -15.86
CA PRO A 248 12.18 11.14 -15.12
C PRO A 248 12.37 9.73 -14.53
N PRO A 249 13.61 9.33 -14.19
CA PRO A 249 13.86 8.11 -13.41
C PRO A 249 13.07 8.12 -12.09
N VAL A 250 11.95 7.38 -12.06
CA VAL A 250 11.05 7.36 -10.91
C VAL A 250 10.25 6.05 -10.83
N ILE A 251 10.02 5.57 -9.60
CA ILE A 251 9.02 4.52 -9.32
C ILE A 251 7.79 5.16 -8.68
N LEU A 252 6.64 5.11 -9.35
CA LEU A 252 5.38 5.69 -8.86
C LEU A 252 4.36 4.61 -8.53
N GLY A 253 3.88 4.61 -7.30
CA GLY A 253 2.70 3.84 -6.91
C GLY A 253 1.43 4.66 -7.11
N ALA A 254 0.46 4.17 -7.88
CA ALA A 254 -0.87 4.77 -7.99
C ALA A 254 -1.99 3.73 -7.88
N ALA A 255 -3.13 4.13 -7.28
CA ALA A 255 -4.35 3.33 -7.33
C ALA A 255 -4.96 3.36 -8.74
N PRO A 256 -5.62 2.30 -9.22
CA PRO A 256 -6.11 2.19 -10.58
C PRO A 256 -7.35 3.06 -10.66
N THR A 257 -7.21 4.20 -11.32
CA THR A 257 -8.35 4.93 -11.86
C THR A 257 -8.35 4.67 -13.36
N PRO A 258 -9.42 4.10 -13.94
CA PRO A 258 -9.54 4.08 -15.39
C PRO A 258 -9.38 5.52 -15.87
N ARG A 259 -8.32 5.77 -16.64
CA ARG A 259 -8.03 7.13 -17.10
C ARG A 259 -9.22 7.59 -17.94
N PRO A 260 -9.84 8.73 -17.62
CA PRO A 260 -10.87 9.28 -18.50
C PRO A 260 -10.24 9.54 -19.86
N PHE A 261 -10.99 9.26 -20.93
CA PHE A 261 -10.54 9.55 -22.28
C PHE A 261 -10.28 11.05 -22.42
N ASN A 262 -9.09 11.40 -22.91
CA ASN A 262 -8.71 12.78 -23.17
C ASN A 262 -8.63 13.01 -24.70
N PRO A 263 -9.50 13.86 -25.27
CA PRO A 263 -9.51 14.17 -26.70
C PRO A 263 -8.19 14.74 -27.23
N ASP A 264 -7.52 15.59 -26.45
CA ASP A 264 -6.28 16.26 -26.90
C ASP A 264 -5.12 15.27 -26.94
N ASP A 265 -5.12 14.32 -26.00
CA ASP A 265 -4.17 13.24 -25.95
C ASP A 265 -4.26 12.33 -27.17
N PHE A 266 -5.49 12.02 -27.61
CA PHE A 266 -5.72 11.29 -28.85
C PHE A 266 -5.28 12.11 -30.07
N VAL A 267 -5.66 13.40 -30.14
CA VAL A 267 -5.29 14.27 -31.27
C VAL A 267 -3.79 14.37 -31.45
N ALA A 268 -3.01 14.41 -30.36
CA ALA A 268 -1.55 14.41 -30.42
C ALA A 268 -0.98 13.15 -31.11
N THR A 269 -1.63 11.99 -30.95
CA THR A 269 -1.20 10.73 -31.59
C THR A 269 -1.50 10.69 -33.08
N LEU A 270 -2.41 11.53 -33.59
CA LEU A 270 -2.77 11.52 -35.01
C LEU A 270 -1.59 11.84 -35.91
N GLY A 271 -0.57 12.58 -35.47
CA GLY A 271 0.62 12.84 -36.28
C GLY A 271 1.44 11.59 -36.59
N THR A 272 1.60 10.71 -35.60
CA THR A 272 2.47 9.51 -35.67
C THR A 272 1.72 8.20 -35.90
N SER A 273 0.41 8.20 -35.66
CA SER A 273 -0.43 6.99 -35.66
C SER A 273 -1.80 7.21 -36.30
N GLY A 274 -1.93 8.27 -37.12
CA GLY A 274 -3.21 8.67 -37.71
C GLY A 274 -3.61 7.91 -38.98
N PRO A 275 -4.86 8.11 -39.45
CA PRO A 275 -5.42 7.41 -40.61
C PRO A 275 -4.66 7.61 -41.92
N GLN A 276 -3.86 8.67 -42.02
CA GLN A 276 -3.00 8.92 -43.17
C GLN A 276 -1.96 7.81 -43.42
N LEU A 277 -1.65 6.99 -42.40
CA LEU A 277 -0.71 5.87 -42.52
C LEU A 277 -1.30 4.64 -43.20
N THR A 278 -2.63 4.51 -43.22
CA THR A 278 -3.32 3.31 -43.72
C THR A 278 -4.22 3.58 -44.91
N THR A 279 -4.78 4.79 -45.01
CA THR A 279 -5.81 5.10 -46.02
C THR A 279 -5.27 5.80 -47.26
N GLY A 280 -4.08 6.41 -47.20
CA GLY A 280 -3.50 7.21 -48.29
C GLY A 280 -4.28 8.50 -48.62
N ILE A 281 -5.39 8.76 -47.93
CA ILE A 281 -6.26 9.92 -48.14
C ILE A 281 -5.76 11.09 -47.28
N LYS A 282 -5.57 12.25 -47.90
CA LYS A 282 -5.25 13.50 -47.21
C LYS A 282 -6.54 14.20 -46.77
N GLY A 283 -6.57 14.68 -45.53
CA GLY A 283 -7.72 15.40 -44.98
C GLY A 283 -7.43 16.01 -43.60
N ASP A 284 -8.34 16.86 -43.13
CA ASP A 284 -8.29 17.42 -41.77
C ASP A 284 -8.80 16.39 -40.74
N TRP A 285 -7.95 15.41 -40.46
CA TRP A 285 -8.25 14.36 -39.48
C TRP A 285 -8.45 14.92 -38.08
N VAL A 286 -7.69 15.95 -37.70
CA VAL A 286 -7.81 16.61 -36.39
C VAL A 286 -9.20 17.26 -36.24
N GLY A 287 -9.64 18.03 -37.24
CA GLY A 287 -10.95 18.65 -37.24
C GLY A 287 -12.09 17.63 -37.27
N LEU A 288 -11.94 16.54 -38.03
CA LEU A 288 -12.89 15.42 -38.05
C LEU A 288 -13.07 14.83 -36.65
N TYR A 289 -11.98 14.39 -36.01
CA TYR A 289 -12.05 13.74 -34.70
C TYR A 289 -12.52 14.69 -33.60
N ARG A 290 -12.13 15.98 -33.63
CA ARG A 290 -12.68 16.99 -32.70
C ARG A 290 -14.20 17.15 -32.84
N ARG A 291 -14.73 17.14 -34.07
CA ARG A 291 -16.18 17.16 -34.31
C ARG A 291 -16.84 15.86 -33.86
N PHE A 292 -16.20 14.72 -34.11
CA PHE A 292 -16.67 13.41 -33.65
C PHE A 292 -16.77 13.37 -32.12
N PHE A 293 -15.76 13.83 -31.38
CA PHE A 293 -15.77 13.85 -29.91
C PHE A 293 -16.88 14.73 -29.31
N ARG A 294 -17.33 15.75 -30.04
CA ARG A 294 -18.47 16.59 -29.65
C ARG A 294 -19.82 16.01 -30.07
N SER A 295 -19.82 14.92 -30.84
CA SER A 295 -21.04 14.34 -31.37
C SER A 295 -21.73 13.40 -30.35
N PRO A 296 -23.06 13.28 -30.41
CA PRO A 296 -23.81 12.31 -29.62
C PRO A 296 -23.35 10.86 -29.83
N ASN A 297 -22.86 10.55 -31.05
CA ASN A 297 -22.36 9.23 -31.40
C ASN A 297 -21.14 8.85 -30.58
N PHE A 298 -20.21 9.79 -30.38
CA PHE A 298 -19.05 9.55 -29.52
C PHE A 298 -19.44 9.44 -28.06
N SER A 299 -20.31 10.33 -27.54
CA SER A 299 -20.73 10.24 -26.14
C SER A 299 -21.44 8.92 -25.84
N GLY A 300 -22.31 8.45 -26.73
CA GLY A 300 -22.99 7.17 -26.57
C GLY A 300 -22.01 5.99 -26.60
N TRP A 301 -21.12 5.95 -27.59
CA TRP A 301 -20.08 4.94 -27.70
C TRP A 301 -19.13 4.94 -26.50
N PHE A 302 -18.63 6.12 -26.10
CA PHE A 302 -17.69 6.28 -25.01
C PHE A 302 -18.30 5.82 -23.68
N ASN A 303 -19.53 6.26 -23.38
CA ASN A 303 -20.22 5.83 -22.16
C ASN A 303 -20.46 4.32 -22.15
N ALA A 304 -20.80 3.72 -23.30
CA ALA A 304 -20.94 2.27 -23.41
C ALA A 304 -19.59 1.55 -23.18
N ARG A 305 -18.50 2.01 -23.79
CA ARG A 305 -17.16 1.43 -23.63
C ARG A 305 -16.59 1.62 -22.23
N TYR A 306 -16.79 2.79 -21.63
CA TYR A 306 -16.36 3.06 -20.28
C TYR A 306 -17.13 2.20 -19.27
N ARG A 307 -18.43 1.99 -19.50
CA ARG A 307 -19.24 1.04 -18.74
C ARG A 307 -18.71 -0.38 -18.89
N GLU A 308 -18.44 -0.84 -20.11
CA GLU A 308 -17.86 -2.18 -20.38
C GLU A 308 -16.52 -2.39 -19.66
N VAL A 309 -15.60 -1.42 -19.71
CA VAL A 309 -14.30 -1.49 -19.01
C VAL A 309 -14.49 -1.52 -17.49
N SER A 310 -15.37 -0.67 -16.96
CA SER A 310 -15.67 -0.62 -15.53
C SER A 310 -16.29 -1.94 -15.04
N GLN A 311 -17.21 -2.49 -15.84
CA GLN A 311 -17.83 -3.79 -15.61
C GLN A 311 -16.81 -4.92 -15.65
N LYS A 312 -15.90 -4.93 -16.62
CA LYS A 312 -14.82 -5.94 -16.71
C LYS A 312 -13.88 -5.87 -15.51
N LEU A 313 -13.56 -4.66 -15.05
CA LEU A 313 -12.74 -4.47 -13.85
C LEU A 313 -13.46 -4.99 -12.59
N GLN A 314 -14.76 -4.72 -12.45
CA GLN A 314 -15.59 -5.28 -11.37
C GLN A 314 -15.66 -6.81 -11.44
N ALA A 315 -15.82 -7.39 -12.64
CA ALA A 315 -15.85 -8.83 -12.84
C ALA A 315 -14.53 -9.51 -12.39
N LEU A 316 -13.39 -8.98 -12.81
CA LEU A 316 -12.07 -9.44 -12.37
C LEU A 316 -11.89 -9.34 -10.84
N GLN A 317 -12.45 -8.30 -10.23
CA GLN A 317 -12.42 -8.15 -8.77
C GLN A 317 -13.25 -9.23 -8.07
N LEU A 318 -14.41 -9.59 -8.63
CA LEU A 318 -15.26 -10.66 -8.09
C LEU A 318 -14.64 -12.05 -8.29
N GLU A 319 -13.95 -12.28 -9.41
CA GLU A 319 -13.19 -13.50 -9.66
C GLU A 319 -12.01 -13.64 -8.68
N ALA A 320 -11.25 -12.56 -8.45
CA ALA A 320 -10.19 -12.57 -7.44
C ALA A 320 -10.74 -12.85 -6.02
N LEU A 321 -11.95 -12.36 -5.72
CA LEU A 321 -12.64 -12.66 -4.45
C LEU A 321 -13.11 -14.12 -4.37
N SER A 322 -13.53 -14.73 -5.49
CA SER A 322 -13.94 -16.14 -5.49
C SER A 322 -12.78 -17.10 -5.23
N ASP A 323 -11.58 -16.70 -5.66
CA ASP A 323 -10.35 -17.50 -5.54
C ASP A 323 -9.63 -17.29 -4.21
N ALA A 324 -9.95 -16.22 -3.49
CA ALA A 324 -9.39 -15.94 -2.17
C ALA A 324 -9.83 -16.99 -1.12
N ASP A 325 -8.91 -17.37 -0.21
CA ASP A 325 -9.23 -18.28 0.90
C ASP A 325 -9.96 -17.54 2.02
N VAL A 326 -11.27 -17.44 1.86
CA VAL A 326 -12.13 -16.72 2.79
C VAL A 326 -12.25 -17.43 4.14
N LYS A 327 -12.03 -18.76 4.21
CA LYS A 327 -12.06 -19.50 5.47
C LYS A 327 -10.87 -19.14 6.35
N MET A 328 -9.70 -18.99 5.75
CA MET A 328 -8.52 -18.48 6.45
C MET A 328 -8.73 -17.04 6.92
N TRP A 329 -9.35 -16.19 6.09
CA TRP A 329 -9.60 -14.78 6.44
C TRP A 329 -10.52 -14.60 7.66
N VAL A 330 -11.53 -15.46 7.83
CA VAL A 330 -12.50 -15.38 8.94
C VAL A 330 -11.87 -15.72 10.30
N GLN A 331 -10.74 -16.43 10.33
CA GLN A 331 -10.09 -16.82 11.58
C GLN A 331 -9.61 -15.59 12.36
N GLY A 332 -10.11 -15.42 13.59
CA GLY A 332 -9.74 -14.30 14.47
C GLY A 332 -10.41 -12.97 14.12
N LYS A 333 -11.38 -12.95 13.19
CA LYS A 333 -12.19 -11.76 12.87
C LYS A 333 -13.44 -11.68 13.73
N GLN A 334 -13.87 -10.45 14.02
CA GLN A 334 -15.10 -10.25 14.78
C GLN A 334 -16.31 -10.63 13.92
N GLU A 335 -17.36 -11.17 14.56
CA GLU A 335 -18.57 -11.65 13.87
C GLU A 335 -19.19 -10.56 12.97
N VAL A 336 -19.14 -9.30 13.40
CA VAL A 336 -19.63 -8.15 12.63
C VAL A 336 -18.86 -7.94 11.32
N GLU A 337 -17.53 -8.16 11.32
CA GLU A 337 -16.69 -8.07 10.12
C GLU A 337 -17.01 -9.20 9.12
N VAL A 338 -17.29 -10.40 9.66
CA VAL A 338 -17.67 -11.57 8.88
C VAL A 338 -19.06 -11.38 8.23
N VAL A 339 -20.01 -10.85 9.00
CA VAL A 339 -21.35 -10.48 8.52
C VAL A 339 -21.28 -9.37 7.46
N ASP A 340 -20.48 -8.32 7.68
CA ASP A 340 -20.31 -7.23 6.69
C ASP A 340 -19.66 -7.73 5.39
N MET A 341 -18.71 -8.66 5.47
CA MET A 341 -18.14 -9.29 4.28
C MET A 341 -19.19 -10.11 3.51
N ILE A 342 -20.03 -10.89 4.20
CA ILE A 342 -21.17 -11.61 3.60
C ILE A 342 -22.11 -10.63 2.91
N LEU A 343 -22.50 -9.55 3.59
CA LEU A 343 -23.41 -8.54 3.03
C LEU A 343 -22.80 -7.83 1.82
N ARG A 344 -21.51 -7.52 1.82
CA ARG A 344 -20.83 -6.93 0.66
C ARG A 344 -20.72 -7.87 -0.52
N ILE A 345 -20.45 -9.16 -0.29
CA ILE A 345 -20.41 -10.15 -1.37
C ILE A 345 -21.83 -10.30 -1.95
N ARG A 346 -22.87 -10.32 -1.11
CA ARG A 346 -24.29 -10.32 -1.53
C ARG A 346 -24.65 -9.09 -2.35
N GLN A 347 -24.37 -7.90 -1.82
CA GLN A 347 -24.65 -6.64 -2.49
C GLN A 347 -23.94 -6.59 -3.84
N LYS A 348 -22.66 -6.98 -3.91
CA LYS A 348 -21.94 -7.03 -5.19
C LYS A 348 -22.47 -8.11 -6.14
N LEU A 349 -23.01 -9.22 -5.63
CA LEU A 349 -23.70 -10.22 -6.45
C LEU A 349 -25.02 -9.65 -7.00
N GLU A 350 -25.80 -8.96 -6.19
CA GLU A 350 -27.08 -8.34 -6.59
C GLU A 350 -26.85 -7.20 -7.58
N GLU A 351 -25.90 -6.31 -7.32
CA GLU A 351 -25.45 -5.28 -8.26
C GLU A 351 -24.97 -5.92 -9.57
N SER A 352 -24.29 -7.07 -9.51
CA SER A 352 -23.89 -7.79 -10.71
C SER A 352 -25.05 -8.40 -11.51
N GLU A 353 -26.14 -8.76 -10.84
CA GLU A 353 -27.37 -9.26 -11.48
C GLU A 353 -28.20 -8.12 -12.07
N LEU A 354 -28.20 -6.94 -11.43
CA LEU A 354 -28.88 -5.73 -11.91
C LEU A 354 -28.15 -5.04 -13.08
N GLU A 355 -26.82 -5.08 -13.10
CA GLU A 355 -25.98 -4.42 -14.12
C GLU A 355 -25.64 -5.31 -15.33
N GLU A 356 -26.25 -6.50 -15.46
CA GLU A 356 -25.98 -7.50 -16.49
C GLU A 356 -24.48 -7.84 -16.63
N LEU A 357 -23.77 -7.95 -15.50
CA LEU A 357 -22.35 -8.30 -15.49
C LEU A 357 -22.14 -9.74 -15.98
N HIS A 358 -21.31 -9.93 -17.01
CA HIS A 358 -20.92 -11.24 -17.55
C HIS A 358 -19.96 -11.98 -16.61
N LEU A 359 -20.46 -12.43 -15.46
CA LEU A 359 -19.75 -13.35 -14.57
C LEU A 359 -19.98 -14.79 -15.02
N SER A 360 -18.91 -15.59 -15.01
CA SER A 360 -19.03 -17.04 -15.21
C SER A 360 -19.91 -17.64 -14.10
N ASP A 361 -20.79 -18.57 -14.48
CA ASP A 361 -21.62 -19.30 -13.50
C ASP A 361 -20.75 -20.06 -12.49
N ALA A 362 -19.54 -20.46 -12.87
CA ALA A 362 -18.57 -21.06 -11.96
C ALA A 362 -18.17 -20.07 -10.84
N THR A 363 -17.80 -18.84 -11.20
CA THR A 363 -17.43 -17.77 -10.26
C THR A 363 -18.60 -17.39 -9.35
N ARG A 364 -19.80 -17.27 -9.92
CA ARG A 364 -21.03 -16.96 -9.15
C ARG A 364 -21.34 -18.07 -8.15
N ASN A 365 -21.30 -19.32 -8.57
CA ASN A 365 -21.56 -20.47 -7.70
C ASN A 365 -20.48 -20.65 -6.65
N GLN A 366 -19.22 -20.39 -6.99
CA GLN A 366 -18.10 -20.42 -6.06
C GLN A 366 -18.26 -19.33 -4.99
N LEU A 367 -18.58 -18.09 -5.36
CA LEU A 367 -18.89 -17.03 -4.39
C LEU A 367 -20.07 -17.40 -3.48
N LYS A 368 -21.18 -17.91 -4.05
CA LYS A 368 -22.33 -18.38 -3.27
C LYS A 368 -21.95 -19.51 -2.29
N SER A 369 -21.11 -20.46 -2.73
CA SER A 369 -20.60 -21.55 -1.89
C SER A 369 -19.67 -21.04 -0.78
N ARG A 370 -18.76 -20.10 -1.09
CA ARG A 370 -17.86 -19.48 -0.11
C ARG A 370 -18.65 -18.68 0.92
N MET A 371 -19.68 -17.94 0.50
CA MET A 371 -20.59 -17.27 1.41
C MET A 371 -21.32 -18.26 2.32
N ALA A 372 -21.83 -19.36 1.79
CA ALA A 372 -22.47 -20.40 2.61
C ALA A 372 -21.52 -21.01 3.64
N ASP A 373 -20.26 -21.25 3.24
CA ASP A 373 -19.19 -21.72 4.13
C ASP A 373 -18.95 -20.74 5.29
N ILE A 374 -18.90 -19.44 5.02
CA ILE A 374 -18.68 -18.40 6.03
C ILE A 374 -19.92 -18.26 6.93
N ILE A 375 -21.13 -18.33 6.37
CA ILE A 375 -22.37 -18.32 7.13
C ILE A 375 -22.41 -19.50 8.11
N TYR A 376 -21.87 -20.67 7.73
CA TYR A 376 -21.82 -21.83 8.62
C TYR A 376 -20.93 -21.62 9.86
N THR A 377 -19.88 -20.78 9.74
CA THR A 377 -18.97 -20.45 10.85
C THR A 377 -19.55 -19.45 11.86
N LEU A 378 -20.68 -18.82 11.57
CA LEU A 378 -21.33 -17.85 12.47
C LEU A 378 -22.24 -18.54 13.52
N PRO A 379 -22.51 -17.88 14.65
CA PRO A 379 -23.52 -18.34 15.61
C PRO A 379 -24.95 -18.28 15.04
N GLU A 380 -25.88 -19.03 15.64
CA GLU A 380 -27.23 -19.26 15.09
C GLU A 380 -28.13 -18.02 15.04
N ASP A 381 -27.97 -17.09 15.98
CA ASP A 381 -28.65 -15.79 15.97
C ASP A 381 -28.28 -14.97 14.73
N LEU A 382 -27.00 -14.85 14.39
CA LEU A 382 -26.53 -14.14 13.19
C LEU A 382 -26.88 -14.85 11.88
N LYS A 383 -26.90 -16.19 11.89
CA LYS A 383 -27.37 -17.00 10.75
C LYS A 383 -28.84 -16.72 10.42
N THR A 384 -29.70 -16.56 11.43
CA THR A 384 -31.13 -16.29 11.20
C THR A 384 -31.37 -14.90 10.60
N VAL A 385 -30.64 -13.88 11.06
CA VAL A 385 -30.68 -12.52 10.51
C VAL A 385 -30.25 -12.50 9.04
N LEU A 386 -29.17 -13.20 8.71
CA LEU A 386 -28.66 -13.32 7.34
C LEU A 386 -29.52 -14.21 6.42
N LYS A 387 -30.49 -14.97 6.92
CA LYS A 387 -31.46 -15.70 6.08
C LYS A 387 -32.72 -14.89 5.78
N THR A 388 -33.00 -13.87 6.58
CA THR A 388 -34.17 -12.99 6.46
C THR A 388 -33.88 -11.67 5.76
N SER A 389 -32.60 -11.36 5.54
CA SER A 389 -32.08 -10.27 4.70
C SER A 389 -31.36 -10.85 3.51
#